data_AF-A0A8X7RZ60-F1
#
_entry.id   AF-A0A8X7RZ60-F1
#
_cell.length_a   1.000
_cell.length_b   1.000
_cell.length_c   1.000
_cell.angle_alpha   90.00
_cell.angle_beta   90.00
_cell.angle_gamma   90.00
#
_symmetry.space_group_name_H-M   'P 1'
#
loop_
_entity.id
_entity.type
_entity.pdbx_description
1 polymer ?
#
loop_
_entity_poly.entity_id
_entity_poly.type
_entity_poly.pdbx_seq_one_letter_code
_entity_poly.pdbx_strand_id
1 'polypeptide(L)'
;MQYLSALQLGPRGGGVAAIVDELPYITALLSNSNCEFRTVGQEFTRAGWGFAFQRDSPLAVDMSTAILKLSEEGKLEKIRKKWLTYSHKCSVQIADTENYQLSVQSFWGLFLICVFWQCQGLRPEVEGDEVRASEVASSSRSGRSLRAGSFKDLIKVVDQREVEIKEMLKLKSSKKFKASQSSAETP
;
A
#
# COMPACT_ATOMS: atom_id res chain seq x y z
N MET A 1 1.16 13.22 22.28
CA MET A 1 0.29 13.31 21.08
C MET A 1 0.93 14.06 19.90
N GLN A 2 1.90 14.96 20.11
CA GLN A 2 2.51 15.73 19.02
C GLN A 2 3.17 14.87 17.93
N TYR A 3 3.77 13.72 18.28
CA TYR A 3 4.40 12.81 17.31
C TYR A 3 3.44 12.23 16.26
N LEU A 4 2.25 11.80 16.66
CA LEU A 4 1.26 11.28 15.70
C LEU A 4 0.75 12.39 14.77
N SER A 5 0.49 13.57 15.32
CA SER A 5 0.05 14.72 14.52
C SER A 5 1.10 15.13 13.48
N ALA A 6 2.38 15.09 13.85
CA ALA A 6 3.47 15.39 12.93
C ALA A 6 3.60 14.36 11.79
N LEU A 7 3.39 13.07 12.09
CA LEU A 7 3.38 12.01 11.07
C LEU A 7 2.17 12.14 10.13
N GLN A 8 0.99 12.49 10.65
CA GLN A 8 -0.23 12.67 9.84
C GLN A 8 -0.15 13.86 8.89
N LEU A 9 0.48 14.96 9.32
CA LEU A 9 0.66 16.14 8.46
C LEU A 9 1.59 15.83 7.28
N GLY A 10 2.55 14.92 7.48
CA GLY A 10 3.53 14.50 6.49
C GLY A 10 4.45 15.64 6.02
N PRO A 11 5.48 15.32 5.20
CA PRO A 11 6.49 16.30 4.78
C PRO A 11 5.92 17.44 3.91
N ARG A 12 4.78 17.20 3.24
CA ARG A 12 4.12 18.22 2.40
C ARG A 12 3.21 19.15 3.19
N GLY A 13 2.71 18.72 4.35
CA GLY A 13 1.84 19.52 5.22
C GLY A 13 2.60 20.27 6.32
N GLY A 14 3.94 20.23 6.32
CA GLY A 14 4.76 20.82 7.40
C GLY A 14 5.00 19.90 8.60
N GLY A 15 4.73 18.60 8.45
CA GLY A 15 5.05 17.56 9.42
C GLY A 15 6.33 16.79 9.06
N VAL A 16 6.41 15.54 9.52
CA VAL A 16 7.58 14.67 9.37
C VAL A 16 7.26 13.43 8.54
N ALA A 17 8.23 12.94 7.78
CA ALA A 17 8.09 11.70 7.00
C ALA A 17 8.35 10.44 7.83
N ALA A 18 9.21 10.54 8.85
CA ALA A 18 9.59 9.45 9.73
C ALA A 18 10.04 10.00 11.10
N ILE A 19 9.92 9.16 12.12
CA ILE A 19 10.42 9.42 13.48
C ILE A 19 11.32 8.24 13.86
N VAL A 20 12.44 8.55 14.50
CA VAL A 20 13.38 7.55 15.04
C VAL A 20 13.44 7.74 16.55
N ASP A 21 13.06 6.70 17.28
CA ASP A 21 13.06 6.66 18.74
C ASP A 21 13.17 5.19 19.20
N GLU A 22 13.30 4.97 20.50
CA GLU A 22 13.41 3.64 21.09
C GLU A 22 12.13 2.81 20.85
N LEU A 23 12.32 1.52 20.57
CA LEU A 23 11.23 0.58 20.26
C LEU A 23 10.05 0.59 21.26
N PRO A 24 10.23 0.61 22.60
CA PRO A 24 9.10 0.65 23.52
C PRO A 24 8.23 1.91 23.36
N TYR A 25 8.81 3.06 23.01
CA TYR A 25 8.05 4.28 22.76
C TYR A 25 7.31 4.23 21.43
N ILE A 26 7.98 3.75 20.38
CA ILE A 26 7.36 3.61 19.06
C ILE A 26 6.22 2.57 19.10
N THR A 27 6.41 1.45 19.78
CA THR A 27 5.35 0.43 19.93
C THR A 27 4.13 0.96 20.69
N ALA A 28 4.34 1.77 21.74
CA ALA A 28 3.25 2.47 22.43
C ALA A 28 2.54 3.46 21.51
N LEU A 29 3.28 4.25 20.72
CA LEU A 29 2.74 5.21 19.76
C LEU A 29 1.86 4.54 18.70
N LEU A 30 2.36 3.45 18.11
CA LEU A 30 1.69 2.70 17.04
C LEU A 30 0.43 1.96 17.53
N SER A 31 0.37 1.62 18.82
CA SER A 31 -0.80 0.96 19.39
C SER A 31 -2.08 1.80 19.26
N ASN A 32 -1.97 3.13 19.21
CA ASN A 32 -3.10 4.06 19.15
C ASN A 32 -3.39 4.60 17.74
N SER A 33 -2.62 4.20 16.73
CA SER A 33 -2.65 4.82 15.39
C SER A 33 -3.38 3.99 14.33
N ASN A 34 -4.30 3.09 14.72
CA ASN A 34 -5.11 2.25 13.82
C ASN A 34 -4.32 1.61 12.66
N CYS A 35 -3.05 1.24 12.88
CA CYS A 35 -2.18 0.60 11.89
C CYS A 35 -1.84 1.44 10.64
N GLU A 36 -2.05 2.75 10.67
CA GLU A 36 -1.72 3.66 9.57
C GLU A 36 -0.20 3.81 9.38
N PHE A 37 0.54 3.74 10.49
CA PHE A 37 2.00 3.84 10.51
C PHE A 37 2.63 2.50 10.89
N ARG A 38 3.85 2.28 10.41
CA ARG A 38 4.64 1.08 10.72
C ARG A 38 6.12 1.44 10.89
N THR A 39 6.81 0.62 11.66
CA THR A 39 8.27 0.60 11.64
C THR A 39 8.76 0.01 10.31
N VAL A 40 9.79 0.61 9.73
CA VAL A 40 10.39 0.17 8.46
C VAL A 40 11.88 -0.06 8.68
N GLY A 41 12.39 -1.18 8.16
CA GLY A 41 13.80 -1.53 8.25
C GLY A 41 14.16 -2.33 9.51
N GLN A 42 15.45 -2.61 9.65
CA GLN A 42 16.00 -3.30 10.80
C GLN A 42 16.23 -2.33 11.96
N GLU A 43 16.09 -2.83 13.19
CA GLU A 43 16.45 -2.08 14.39
C GLU A 43 17.93 -1.66 14.34
N PHE A 44 18.18 -0.36 14.32
CA PHE A 44 19.52 0.21 14.20
C PHE A 44 20.33 0.10 15.49
N THR A 45 19.67 0.16 16.65
CA THR A 45 20.32 0.17 17.96
C THR A 45 19.74 -0.92 18.87
N ARG A 46 20.61 -1.75 19.44
CA ARG A 46 20.27 -2.71 20.50
C ARG A 46 20.63 -2.14 21.87
N ALA A 47 20.21 -0.91 22.14
CA ALA A 47 20.47 -0.28 23.43
C ALA A 47 19.55 -0.86 24.51
N GLY A 48 20.13 -1.13 25.68
CA GLY A 48 19.41 -1.64 26.85
C GLY A 48 19.18 -0.53 27.88
N TRP A 49 18.15 -0.69 28.70
CA TRP A 49 17.85 0.23 29.81
C TRP A 49 18.54 -0.25 31.08
N GLY A 50 18.98 0.69 31.94
CA GLY A 50 19.70 0.37 33.16
C GLY A 50 19.49 1.39 34.28
N PHE A 51 19.82 0.98 35.49
CA PHE A 51 19.80 1.85 36.67
C PHE A 51 21.20 2.41 36.93
N ALA A 52 21.29 3.69 37.29
CA ALA A 52 22.55 4.36 37.60
C ALA A 52 22.69 4.58 39.11
N PHE A 53 23.87 4.27 39.65
CA PHE A 53 24.22 4.44 41.06
C PHE A 53 25.58 5.13 41.19
N GLN A 54 25.88 5.67 42.37
CA GLN A 54 27.22 6.18 42.67
C GLN A 54 28.26 5.06 42.58
N ARG A 55 29.50 5.42 42.24
CA ARG A 55 30.62 4.47 42.16
C ARG A 55 30.81 3.77 43.50
N ASP A 56 31.09 2.46 43.44
CA ASP A 56 31.31 1.57 44.60
C ASP A 56 30.11 1.42 45.55
N SER A 57 28.90 1.82 45.11
CA SER A 57 27.69 1.60 45.88
C SER A 57 27.30 0.12 45.91
N PRO A 58 27.10 -0.48 47.10
CA PRO A 58 26.62 -1.87 47.20
C PRO A 58 25.22 -2.05 46.58
N LEU A 59 24.44 -0.98 46.50
CA LEU A 59 23.10 -0.99 45.92
C LEU A 59 23.09 -1.39 44.44
N ALA A 60 24.17 -1.09 43.71
CA ALA A 60 24.30 -1.50 42.32
C ALA A 60 24.34 -3.03 42.20
N VAL A 61 25.11 -3.70 43.06
CA VAL A 61 25.24 -5.16 43.10
C VAL A 61 23.94 -5.80 43.52
N ASP A 62 23.28 -5.26 44.56
CA ASP A 62 22.00 -5.77 45.04
C ASP A 62 20.91 -5.67 43.97
N MET A 63 20.82 -4.54 43.27
CA MET A 63 19.86 -4.33 42.20
C MET A 63 20.12 -5.23 40.99
N SER A 64 21.37 -5.35 40.54
CA SER A 64 21.73 -6.28 39.47
C SER A 64 21.40 -7.74 39.84
N THR A 65 21.66 -8.13 41.08
CA THR A 65 21.35 -9.49 41.58
C THR A 65 19.85 -9.73 41.67
N ALA A 66 19.08 -8.72 42.10
CA ALA A 66 17.62 -8.81 42.13
C ALA A 66 17.03 -8.96 40.72
N ILE A 67 17.53 -8.19 39.74
CA ILE A 67 17.12 -8.30 38.34
C ILE A 67 17.44 -9.68 37.78
N LEU A 68 18.63 -10.23 38.08
CA LEU A 68 19.02 -11.57 37.66
C LEU A 68 18.06 -12.63 38.20
N LYS A 69 17.76 -12.61 39.51
CA LYS A 69 16.78 -13.53 40.13
C LYS A 69 15.40 -13.41 39.49
N LEU A 70 14.92 -12.19 39.24
CA LEU A 70 13.63 -11.96 38.57
C LEU A 70 13.60 -12.47 37.12
N SER A 71 14.74 -12.44 36.43
CA SER A 71 14.91 -12.98 35.09
C SER A 71 14.90 -14.52 35.09
N GLU A 72 15.63 -15.15 36.00
CA GLU A 72 15.69 -16.61 36.18
C GLU A 72 14.31 -17.20 36.52
N GLU A 73 13.55 -16.52 37.39
CA GLU A 73 12.19 -16.90 37.75
C GLU A 73 11.15 -16.63 36.64
N GLY A 74 11.54 -15.95 35.55
CA GLY A 74 10.64 -15.54 34.47
C GLY A 74 9.62 -14.46 34.86
N LYS A 75 9.73 -13.87 36.06
CA LYS A 75 8.87 -12.77 36.52
C LYS A 75 9.11 -11.49 35.70
N LEU A 76 10.35 -11.25 35.29
CA LEU A 76 10.69 -10.12 34.44
C LEU A 76 9.92 -10.16 33.11
N GLU A 77 9.79 -11.34 32.49
CA GLU A 77 9.03 -11.51 31.26
C GLU A 77 7.53 -11.30 31.46
N LYS A 78 6.99 -11.69 32.63
CA LYS A 78 5.58 -11.40 32.98
C LYS A 78 5.34 -9.90 33.12
N ILE A 79 6.26 -9.17 33.73
CA ILE A 79 6.20 -7.70 33.85
C ILE A 79 6.29 -7.08 32.45
N ARG A 80 7.25 -7.52 31.62
CA ARG A 80 7.39 -7.06 30.23
C ARG A 80 6.09 -7.27 29.45
N LYS A 81 5.50 -8.45 29.54
CA LYS A 81 4.23 -8.75 28.84
C LYS A 81 3.06 -7.93 29.38
N LYS A 82 3.00 -7.70 30.70
CA LYS A 82 1.91 -6.96 31.33
C LYS A 82 1.92 -5.47 31.00
N TRP A 83 3.11 -4.87 30.89
CA TRP A 83 3.26 -3.42 30.76
C TRP A 83 3.72 -2.96 29.37
N LEU A 84 4.49 -3.77 28.66
CA LEU A 84 5.10 -3.42 27.36
C LEU A 84 4.52 -4.19 26.17
N THR A 85 3.67 -5.20 26.39
CA THR A 85 2.87 -5.78 25.30
C THR A 85 1.58 -5.01 25.18
N TYR A 86 1.51 -4.14 24.18
CA TYR A 86 0.26 -3.52 23.78
C TYR A 86 -0.56 -4.52 22.96
N SER A 87 -1.80 -4.79 23.39
CA SER A 87 -2.72 -5.73 22.74
C SER A 87 -3.08 -5.33 21.31
N HIS A 88 -2.89 -4.06 20.96
CA HIS A 88 -3.07 -3.56 19.60
C HIS A 88 -1.78 -3.76 18.79
N LYS A 89 -1.30 -5.01 18.73
CA LYS A 89 -0.42 -5.40 17.63
C LYS A 89 -1.28 -5.31 16.39
N CYS A 90 -1.14 -4.21 15.66
CA CYS A 90 -1.37 -4.22 14.23
C CYS A 90 -0.64 -5.44 13.73
N SER A 91 -1.37 -6.51 13.41
CA SER A 91 -0.73 -7.61 12.75
C SER A 91 -0.13 -6.97 11.52
N VAL A 92 1.18 -7.11 11.41
CA VAL A 92 1.87 -6.85 10.18
C VAL A 92 1.22 -7.84 9.22
N GLN A 93 0.12 -7.45 8.58
CA GLN A 93 -0.44 -8.16 7.44
C GLN A 93 0.49 -7.85 6.28
N ILE A 94 1.71 -8.35 6.41
CA ILE A 94 2.66 -8.57 5.36
C ILE A 94 2.98 -10.04 5.54
N ALA A 95 2.23 -10.89 4.83
CA ALA A 95 2.16 -12.36 4.95
C ALA A 95 1.51 -12.81 6.28
N ASP A 96 0.21 -13.10 6.37
CA ASP A 96 -0.42 -14.32 5.83
C ASP A 96 -1.93 -14.09 5.67
N THR A 97 -2.31 -13.13 4.83
CA THR A 97 -3.54 -13.30 4.08
C THR A 97 -3.13 -13.28 2.64
N GLU A 98 -2.92 -14.48 2.13
CA GLU A 98 -2.86 -14.80 0.73
C GLU A 98 -4.19 -14.46 0.05
N ASN A 99 -4.59 -13.19 0.10
CA ASN A 99 -5.38 -12.60 -0.94
C ASN A 99 -4.37 -12.19 -2.01
N TYR A 100 -3.84 -13.17 -2.75
CA TYR A 100 -3.35 -12.97 -4.12
C TYR A 100 -4.51 -12.57 -5.06
N GLN A 101 -5.42 -11.73 -4.58
CA GLN A 101 -6.34 -11.00 -5.42
C GLN A 101 -5.52 -9.86 -6.00
N LEU A 102 -4.83 -10.16 -7.10
CA LEU A 102 -4.39 -9.14 -8.03
C LEU A 102 -5.62 -8.29 -8.35
N SER A 103 -5.70 -7.11 -7.74
CA SER A 103 -6.80 -6.18 -7.98
C SER A 103 -6.94 -5.99 -9.48
N VAL A 104 -8.18 -6.01 -9.98
CA VAL A 104 -8.53 -5.81 -11.41
C VAL A 104 -7.93 -4.51 -11.96
N GLN A 105 -7.54 -3.59 -11.07
CA GLN A 105 -6.82 -2.36 -11.37
C GLN A 105 -5.37 -2.58 -11.88
N SER A 106 -4.68 -3.65 -11.46
CA SER A 106 -3.37 -4.04 -12.00
C SER A 106 -3.49 -4.67 -13.40
N PHE A 107 -4.63 -5.28 -13.69
CA PHE A 107 -4.92 -5.88 -15.01
C PHE A 107 -5.17 -4.87 -16.12
N TRP A 108 -5.25 -3.57 -15.80
CA TRP A 108 -5.35 -2.51 -16.80
C TRP A 108 -4.17 -2.54 -17.77
N GLY A 109 -2.96 -2.79 -17.27
CA GLY A 109 -1.76 -2.94 -18.12
C GLY A 109 -1.88 -4.11 -19.10
N LEU A 110 -2.40 -5.26 -18.62
CA LEU A 110 -2.58 -6.45 -19.46
C LEU A 110 -3.66 -6.23 -20.53
N PHE A 111 -4.77 -5.57 -20.18
CA PHE A 111 -5.83 -5.24 -21.13
C PHE A 111 -5.34 -4.34 -22.26
N LEU A 112 -4.52 -3.32 -21.94
CA LEU A 112 -3.90 -2.45 -22.94
C LEU A 112 -2.96 -3.21 -23.88
N ILE A 113 -2.18 -4.17 -23.35
CA ILE A 113 -1.29 -5.01 -24.16
C ILE A 113 -2.11 -5.92 -25.09
N CYS A 114 -3.14 -6.60 -24.59
CA CYS A 114 -3.99 -7.48 -25.39
C CYS A 114 -4.72 -6.73 -26.52
N VAL A 115 -5.28 -5.56 -26.22
CA VAL A 115 -5.94 -4.72 -27.23
C VAL A 115 -4.94 -4.20 -28.25
N PHE A 116 -3.74 -3.80 -27.82
CA PHE A 116 -2.69 -3.35 -28.72
C PHE A 116 -2.24 -4.44 -29.71
N TRP A 117 -2.18 -5.69 -29.27
CA TRP A 117 -1.84 -6.82 -30.13
C TRP A 117 -2.99 -7.16 -31.09
N GLN A 118 -4.24 -7.16 -30.62
CA GLN A 118 -5.42 -7.40 -31.47
C GLN A 118 -5.65 -6.30 -32.52
N CYS A 119 -5.40 -5.02 -32.17
CA CYS A 119 -5.51 -3.93 -33.12
C CYS A 119 -4.42 -3.95 -34.21
N GLN A 120 -3.25 -4.53 -33.94
CA GLN A 120 -2.21 -4.69 -34.96
C GLN A 120 -2.51 -5.80 -35.97
N GLY A 121 -3.29 -6.82 -35.59
CA GLY A 121 -3.70 -7.93 -36.46
C GLY A 121 -4.86 -7.60 -37.41
N LEU A 122 -5.51 -6.44 -37.27
CA LEU A 122 -6.67 -6.01 -38.05
C LEU A 122 -6.36 -4.86 -39.03
N ARG A 123 -5.11 -4.70 -39.46
CA ARG A 123 -4.87 -3.87 -40.64
C ARG A 123 -5.29 -4.69 -41.86
N PRO A 124 -6.39 -4.35 -42.57
CA PRO A 124 -6.65 -4.96 -43.87
C PRO A 124 -5.43 -4.66 -44.75
N GLU A 125 -4.91 -5.70 -45.38
CA GLU A 125 -3.98 -5.57 -46.49
C GLU A 125 -4.66 -4.68 -47.53
N VAL A 126 -4.29 -3.40 -47.54
CA VAL A 126 -4.63 -2.52 -48.66
C VAL A 126 -3.64 -2.91 -49.73
N GLU A 127 -4.04 -3.90 -50.52
CA GLU A 127 -3.41 -4.33 -51.75
C GLU A 127 -3.49 -3.15 -52.73
N GLY A 128 -2.43 -2.36 -52.76
CA GLY A 128 -2.24 -1.27 -53.70
C GLY A 128 -1.53 -1.79 -54.94
N ASP A 129 -2.33 -2.04 -55.98
CA ASP A 129 -2.02 -2.08 -57.42
C ASP A 129 -0.55 -2.33 -57.82
N GLU A 130 -0.28 -3.57 -58.26
CA GLU A 130 0.96 -3.95 -58.92
C GLU A 130 0.98 -3.40 -60.36
N VAL A 131 1.81 -2.37 -60.62
CA VAL A 131 2.36 -2.12 -61.96
C VAL A 131 3.87 -2.36 -61.96
N ARG A 132 4.20 -3.62 -62.26
CA ARG A 132 5.24 -4.11 -63.18
C ARG A 132 6.72 -3.73 -62.97
N ALA A 133 7.46 -4.80 -62.64
CA ALA A 133 8.76 -5.26 -63.13
C ALA A 133 10.09 -4.69 -62.57
N SER A 134 10.79 -5.65 -61.94
CA SER A 134 12.22 -5.98 -62.05
C SER A 134 13.21 -5.49 -60.98
N GLU A 135 13.66 -6.53 -60.24
CA GLU A 135 15.06 -6.89 -59.96
C GLU A 135 15.74 -6.45 -58.65
N VAL A 136 15.83 -7.45 -57.76
CA VAL A 136 17.03 -7.99 -57.08
C VAL A 136 17.86 -7.10 -56.14
N ALA A 137 17.92 -7.59 -54.90
CA ALA A 137 19.00 -7.54 -53.90
C ALA A 137 19.32 -6.25 -53.14
N SER A 138 19.08 -6.40 -51.83
CA SER A 138 19.96 -6.03 -50.71
C SER A 138 19.90 -4.59 -50.16
N SER A 139 20.03 -4.59 -48.82
CA SER A 139 20.58 -3.51 -47.99
C SER A 139 19.65 -2.37 -47.55
N SER A 140 19.29 -2.49 -46.27
CA SER A 140 19.39 -1.42 -45.25
C SER A 140 18.29 -0.35 -45.12
N ARG A 141 17.75 -0.31 -43.90
CA ARG A 141 17.39 0.84 -43.06
C ARG A 141 16.56 1.96 -43.72
N SER A 142 15.34 2.16 -43.23
CA SER A 142 14.94 3.49 -42.74
C SER A 142 13.66 3.43 -41.92
N GLY A 143 13.65 4.17 -40.81
CA GLY A 143 12.64 4.09 -39.76
C GLY A 143 11.22 4.42 -40.21
N ARG A 144 10.25 3.86 -39.47
CA ARG A 144 8.86 4.31 -39.56
C ARG A 144 8.40 4.74 -38.18
N SER A 145 8.63 6.04 -37.96
CA SER A 145 7.99 6.95 -37.02
C SER A 145 6.74 6.35 -36.36
N LEU A 146 6.83 6.05 -35.07
CA LEU A 146 5.70 5.81 -34.18
C LEU A 146 4.87 7.11 -34.11
N ARG A 147 3.97 7.30 -35.06
CA ARG A 147 3.01 8.40 -35.00
C ARG A 147 1.93 7.98 -33.99
N ALA A 148 2.15 8.33 -32.73
CA ALA A 148 1.25 8.07 -31.62
C ALA A 148 -0.16 8.58 -31.95
N GLY A 149 -1.12 7.65 -32.07
CA GLY A 149 -2.54 8.00 -32.05
C GLY A 149 -2.85 8.72 -30.74
N SER A 150 -3.55 9.84 -30.85
CA SER A 150 -3.78 10.79 -29.76
C SER A 150 -4.44 10.11 -28.54
N PHE A 151 -3.69 10.01 -27.43
CA PHE A 151 -4.20 9.53 -26.13
C PHE A 151 -5.43 10.31 -25.63
N LYS A 152 -5.75 11.47 -26.23
CA LYS A 152 -6.91 12.30 -25.88
C LYS A 152 -8.24 11.61 -26.20
N ASP A 153 -8.30 10.82 -27.27
CA ASP A 153 -9.55 10.13 -27.65
C ASP A 153 -9.87 9.00 -26.68
N LEU A 154 -8.85 8.30 -26.17
CA LEU A 154 -9.00 7.27 -25.14
C LEU A 154 -9.44 7.87 -23.80
N ILE A 155 -8.84 9.00 -23.39
CA ILE A 155 -9.25 9.71 -22.18
C ILE A 155 -10.73 10.13 -22.28
N LYS A 156 -11.16 10.64 -23.45
CA LYS A 156 -12.54 11.04 -23.68
C LYS A 156 -13.53 9.87 -23.58
N VAL A 157 -13.16 8.69 -24.09
CA VAL A 157 -14.00 7.49 -23.99
C VAL A 157 -14.06 6.99 -22.55
N VAL A 158 -12.95 6.99 -21.82
CA VAL A 158 -12.93 6.58 -20.41
C VAL A 158 -13.79 7.51 -19.56
N ASP A 159 -13.65 8.82 -19.76
CA ASP A 159 -14.43 9.83 -19.03
C ASP A 159 -15.94 9.69 -19.32
N GLN A 160 -16.30 9.43 -20.59
CA GLN A 160 -17.69 9.20 -20.97
C GLN A 160 -18.28 7.92 -20.35
N ARG A 161 -17.51 6.83 -20.27
CA ARG A 161 -17.95 5.58 -19.63
C ARG A 161 -18.04 5.72 -18.10
N GLU A 162 -17.17 6.51 -17.47
CA GLU A 162 -17.25 6.77 -16.03
C GLU A 162 -18.53 7.52 -15.65
N VAL A 163 -18.93 8.52 -16.45
CA VAL A 163 -20.18 9.28 -16.24
C VAL A 163 -21.41 8.38 -16.41
N GLU A 164 -21.44 7.52 -17.44
CA GLU A 164 -22.54 6.56 -17.66
C GLU A 164 -22.69 5.58 -16.48
N ILE A 165 -21.58 5.07 -15.95
CA ILE A 165 -21.59 4.14 -14.81
C ILE A 165 -22.10 4.84 -13.53
N LYS A 166 -21.68 6.09 -13.28
CA LYS A 166 -22.17 6.88 -12.14
C LYS A 166 -23.68 7.09 -12.19
N GLU A 167 -24.22 7.40 -13.37
CA GLU A 167 -25.67 7.54 -13.57
C GLU A 167 -26.41 6.22 -13.36
N MET A 168 -25.90 5.10 -13.90
CA MET A 168 -26.51 3.79 -13.67
C MET A 168 -26.52 3.37 -12.20
N LEU A 169 -25.45 3.67 -11.45
CA LEU A 169 -25.37 3.39 -10.01
C LEU A 169 -26.33 4.25 -9.19
N LYS A 170 -26.47 5.54 -9.54
CA LYS A 170 -27.41 6.46 -8.90
C LYS A 170 -28.85 6.03 -9.13
N LEU A 171 -29.20 5.64 -10.36
CA LEU A 171 -30.53 5.17 -10.73
C LEU A 171 -30.88 3.83 -10.06
N LYS A 172 -29.90 2.92 -9.93
CA LYS A 172 -30.05 1.65 -9.20
C LYS A 172 -30.20 1.85 -7.69
N SER A 173 -29.48 2.82 -7.11
CA SER A 173 -29.61 3.21 -5.71
C SER A 173 -31.00 3.78 -5.40
N SER A 174 -31.50 4.70 -6.23
CA SER A 174 -32.86 5.25 -6.09
C SER A 174 -33.97 4.22 -6.29
N LYS A 175 -33.80 3.25 -7.19
CA LYS A 175 -34.74 2.12 -7.34
C LYS A 175 -34.73 1.19 -6.12
N LYS A 176 -33.54 0.92 -5.56
CA LYS A 176 -33.40 0.10 -4.34
C LYS A 176 -34.05 0.78 -3.14
N PHE A 177 -33.90 2.09 -2.99
CA PHE A 177 -34.54 2.86 -1.92
C PHE A 177 -36.07 2.88 -2.04
N LYS A 178 -36.62 3.01 -3.26
CA LYS A 178 -38.07 2.92 -3.52
C LYS A 178 -38.64 1.52 -3.29
N ALA A 179 -37.90 0.46 -3.62
CA ALA A 179 -38.31 -0.92 -3.33
C ALA A 179 -38.33 -1.23 -1.82
N SER A 180 -37.39 -0.66 -1.05
CA SER A 180 -37.34 -0.82 0.41
C SER A 180 -38.44 -0.05 1.15
N GLN A 181 -38.91 1.09 0.63
CA GLN A 181 -40.08 1.80 1.20
C GLN A 181 -41.41 1.12 0.86
N SER A 182 -41.53 0.50 -0.33
CA SER A 182 -42.74 -0.22 -0.75
C SER A 182 -43.00 -1.53 0.02
N SER A 183 -41.99 -2.14 0.66
CA SER A 183 -42.18 -3.34 1.49
C SER A 183 -42.52 -3.03 2.96
N ALA A 184 -42.54 -1.76 3.38
CA ALA A 184 -42.87 -1.35 4.75
C ALA A 184 -44.30 -0.81 4.89
N GLU A 185 -45.08 -0.73 3.80
CA GLU A 185 -46.47 -0.26 3.79
C GLU A 185 -47.36 -1.24 3.03
N THR A 186 -47.67 -2.37 3.68
CA THR A 186 -48.94 -3.10 3.47
C THR A 186 -49.29 -3.78 4.80
N PRO A 187 -50.51 -3.59 5.33
CA PRO A 187 -50.90 -4.05 6.66
C PRO A 187 -50.97 -5.57 6.80
#